data_AF-A0A5B7W0H1-F1
#
_entry.id   AF-A0A5B7W0H1-F1
#
_cell.length_a   1.000
_cell.length_b   1.000
_cell.length_c   1.000
_cell.angle_alpha   90.00
_cell.angle_beta   90.00
_cell.angle_gamma   90.00
#
_symmetry.space_group_name_H-M   'P 1'
#
loop_
_entity.id
_entity.type
_entity.pdbx_description
1 polymer ?
#
loop_
_entity_poly.entity_id
_entity_poly.type
_entity_poly.pdbx_seq_one_letter_code
_entity_poly.pdbx_strand_id
1 'polypeptide(L)'
;MNEMIVRWPERNPRMFLAVATLVWFGLYEALIPVSEALVAALPVDRNSHLGGALQFFFYDTPKVLMLLTGIVFLMGMITPSVVIDGKVVHSGGIPSREKVEEWLSA
;
A
#
# COMPACT_ATOMS: atom_id res chain seq x y z
N MET A 1 -15.00 3.40 19.71
CA MET A 1 -14.11 3.71 18.57
C MET A 1 -14.52 5.08 18.05
N ASN A 2 -13.61 6.05 17.99
CA ASN A 2 -13.96 7.47 17.87
C ASN A 2 -14.50 7.81 16.46
N GLU A 3 -15.79 8.16 16.32
CA GLU A 3 -16.43 8.43 15.01
C GLU A 3 -15.74 9.52 14.19
N MET A 4 -15.02 10.43 14.86
CA MET A 4 -14.28 11.51 14.22
C MET A 4 -13.11 11.02 13.35
N ILE A 5 -12.45 9.91 13.71
CA ILE A 5 -11.30 9.38 12.96
C ILE A 5 -11.79 8.80 11.63
N VAL A 6 -12.95 8.16 11.63
CA VAL A 6 -13.51 7.48 10.45
C VAL A 6 -13.91 8.49 9.36
N ARG A 7 -14.42 9.68 9.72
CA ARG A 7 -14.91 10.69 8.75
C ARG A 7 -13.86 11.72 8.33
N TRP A 8 -12.65 11.68 8.87
CA TRP A 8 -11.62 12.67 8.54
C TRP A 8 -11.18 12.67 7.06
N PRO A 9 -11.04 11.50 6.39
CA PRO A 9 -10.73 11.47 4.95
C PRO A 9 -11.80 12.15 4.09
N GLU A 10 -13.07 12.08 4.49
CA GLU A 10 -14.20 12.67 3.76
C GLU A 10 -14.28 14.19 3.91
N ARG A 11 -13.92 14.72 5.09
CA ARG A 11 -14.01 16.16 5.38
C ARG A 11 -12.87 16.97 4.75
N ASN A 12 -11.64 16.48 4.83
CA ASN A 12 -10.45 17.21 4.36
C ASN A 12 -9.46 16.26 3.65
N PRO A 13 -9.79 15.81 2.42
CA PRO A 13 -9.00 14.79 1.72
C PRO A 13 -7.56 15.23 1.46
N ARG A 14 -7.31 16.50 1.17
CA ARG A 14 -5.96 17.03 0.93
C ARG A 14 -5.07 16.94 2.17
N MET A 15 -5.60 17.31 3.34
CA MET A 15 -4.86 17.24 4.61
C MET A 15 -4.60 15.79 4.99
N PHE A 16 -5.59 14.91 4.79
CA PHE A 16 -5.41 13.48 5.00
C PHE A 16 -4.27 12.92 4.13
N LEU A 17 -4.26 13.23 2.82
CA LEU A 17 -3.21 12.79 1.91
C LEU A 17 -1.83 13.35 2.28
N ALA A 18 -1.75 14.62 2.68
CA ALA A 18 -0.50 15.22 3.13
C ALA A 18 0.05 14.49 4.37
N VAL A 19 -0.78 14.27 5.39
CA VAL A 19 -0.38 13.55 6.60
C VAL A 19 -0.03 12.10 6.30
N ALA A 20 -0.83 11.40 5.50
CA ALA A 20 -0.55 10.03 5.07
C ALA A 20 0.79 9.93 4.36
N THR A 21 1.10 10.88 3.48
CA THR A 21 2.39 10.95 2.77
C THR A 21 3.56 11.20 3.71
N LEU A 22 3.41 12.11 4.67
CA LEU A 22 4.43 12.39 5.68
C LEU A 22 4.67 11.17 6.59
N VAL A 23 3.62 10.49 7.02
CA VAL A 23 3.71 9.25 7.82
C VAL A 23 4.40 8.17 7.00
N TRP A 24 4.01 7.99 5.75
CA TRP A 24 4.60 7.01 4.85
C TRP A 24 6.09 7.27 4.62
N PHE A 25 6.47 8.52 4.37
CA PHE A 25 7.87 8.93 4.22
C PHE A 25 8.65 8.71 5.53
N GLY A 26 8.07 9.07 6.68
CA GLY A 26 8.66 8.82 7.99
C GLY A 26 8.89 7.33 8.26
N LEU A 27 7.94 6.47 7.90
CA LEU A 27 8.11 5.01 7.99
C LEU A 27 9.23 4.52 7.06
N TYR A 28 9.29 5.04 5.84
CA TYR A 28 10.32 4.67 4.86
C TYR A 28 11.73 5.03 5.35
N GLU A 29 11.91 6.24 5.89
CA GLU A 29 13.18 6.68 6.48
C GLU A 29 13.53 5.88 7.74
N ALA A 30 12.53 5.50 8.54
CA ALA A 30 12.74 4.71 9.75
C ALA A 30 13.21 3.27 9.47
N LEU A 31 13.03 2.73 8.25
CA LEU A 31 13.43 1.36 7.91
C LEU A 31 14.92 1.10 8.16
N ILE A 32 15.79 2.05 7.83
CA ILE A 32 17.24 1.90 8.01
C ILE A 32 17.60 1.79 9.50
N PRO A 33 17.35 2.81 10.36
CA PRO A 33 17.73 2.75 11.76
C PRO A 33 17.02 1.62 12.52
N VAL A 34 15.76 1.30 12.15
CA VAL A 34 15.03 0.18 12.77
C VAL A 34 15.63 -1.16 12.39
N SER A 35 15.96 -1.39 11.11
CA SER A 35 16.60 -2.65 10.69
C SER A 35 17.95 -2.84 11.36
N GLU A 36 18.79 -1.79 11.42
CA GLU A 36 20.06 -1.83 12.14
C GLU A 36 19.89 -2.14 13.63
N ALA A 37 18.91 -1.51 14.29
CA ALA A 37 18.60 -1.76 15.69
C ALA A 37 18.08 -3.18 15.94
N LEU A 38 17.28 -3.74 15.04
CA LEU A 38 16.80 -5.12 15.13
C LEU A 38 17.95 -6.12 15.00
N VAL A 39 18.86 -5.93 14.04
CA VAL A 39 20.04 -6.79 13.91
C VAL A 39 21.00 -6.60 15.09
N ALA A 40 21.14 -5.38 15.62
CA ALA A 40 21.91 -5.09 16.82
C ALA A 40 21.45 -5.86 18.06
N ALA A 41 20.14 -6.05 18.19
CA ALA A 41 19.52 -6.70 19.34
C ALA A 41 19.72 -8.23 19.32
N LEU A 42 20.11 -8.79 18.17
CA LEU A 42 20.35 -10.22 18.00
C LEU A 42 21.82 -10.56 18.29
N PRO A 43 22.12 -11.71 18.92
CA PRO A 43 23.49 -12.15 19.20
C PRO A 43 24.16 -12.74 17.95
N VAL A 44 24.21 -11.96 16.87
CA VAL A 44 24.83 -12.33 15.58
C VAL A 44 25.93 -11.33 15.25
N ASP A 45 27.05 -11.83 14.73
CA ASP A 45 28.10 -10.94 14.21
C ASP A 45 27.57 -10.21 12.98
N ARG A 46 27.56 -8.87 13.03
CA ARG A 46 27.10 -8.02 11.93
C ARG A 46 27.94 -8.17 10.66
N ASN A 47 29.22 -8.54 10.81
CA ASN A 47 30.12 -8.77 9.68
C ASN A 47 30.00 -10.20 9.12
N SER A 48 29.19 -11.05 9.75
CA SER A 48 28.90 -12.39 9.22
C SER A 48 27.85 -12.35 8.12
N HIS A 49 27.84 -13.39 7.29
CA HIS A 49 26.82 -13.57 6.25
C HIS A 49 25.39 -13.60 6.81
N LEU A 50 25.20 -14.15 8.01
CA LEU A 50 23.88 -14.18 8.65
C LEU A 50 23.43 -12.77 9.09
N GLY A 51 24.33 -11.98 9.66
CA GLY A 51 24.06 -10.59 10.02
C GLY A 51 23.66 -9.75 8.80
N GLY A 52 24.39 -9.90 7.70
CA GLY A 52 24.05 -9.24 6.42
C GLY A 52 22.70 -9.69 5.85
N ALA A 53 22.37 -10.98 5.92
CA ALA A 53 21.08 -11.50 5.45
C ALA A 53 19.90 -11.01 6.29
N LEU A 54 20.05 -10.92 7.61
CA LEU A 54 19.02 -10.37 8.50
C LEU A 54 18.83 -8.88 8.26
N GLN A 55 19.92 -8.13 8.07
CA GLN A 55 19.86 -6.71 7.74
C GLN A 55 19.10 -6.48 6.42
N PHE A 56 19.45 -7.23 5.38
CA PHE A 56 18.74 -7.24 4.10
C PHE A 56 17.25 -7.56 4.30
N PHE A 57 16.94 -8.63 5.05
CA PHE A 57 15.55 -9.03 5.25
C PHE A 57 14.72 -7.95 5.95
N PHE A 58 15.19 -7.41 7.08
CA PHE A 58 14.47 -6.41 7.87
C PHE A 58 14.39 -5.04 7.20
N TYR A 59 15.30 -4.73 6.29
CA TYR A 59 15.25 -3.49 5.51
C TYR A 59 14.43 -3.65 4.22
N ASP A 60 14.78 -4.62 3.38
CA ASP A 60 14.23 -4.73 2.02
C ASP A 60 12.83 -5.32 2.00
N THR A 61 12.50 -6.29 2.87
CA THR A 61 11.17 -6.91 2.86
C THR A 61 10.08 -5.88 3.17
N PRO A 62 10.16 -5.10 4.28
CA PRO A 62 9.17 -4.07 4.53
C PRO A 62 9.17 -2.97 3.46
N LYS A 63 10.35 -2.57 2.96
CA LYS A 63 10.47 -1.54 1.91
C LYS A 63 9.72 -1.95 0.63
N VAL A 64 9.93 -3.17 0.16
CA VAL A 64 9.26 -3.71 -1.02
C VAL A 64 7.76 -3.80 -0.78
N LEU A 65 7.31 -4.31 0.36
CA LEU A 65 5.88 -4.40 0.69
C LEU A 65 5.21 -3.02 0.75
N MET A 66 5.87 -2.01 1.31
CA MET A 66 5.41 -0.63 1.27
C MET A 66 5.24 -0.18 -0.18
N LEU A 67 6.30 -0.23 -0.99
CA LEU A 67 6.25 0.23 -2.38
C LEU A 67 5.20 -0.51 -3.22
N LEU A 68 5.10 -1.84 -3.06
CA LEU A 68 4.09 -2.65 -3.72
C LEU A 68 2.68 -2.26 -3.29
N THR A 69 2.45 -2.00 -1.99
CA THR A 69 1.15 -1.53 -1.51
C THR A 69 0.77 -0.22 -2.20
N GLY A 70 1.70 0.74 -2.29
CA GLY A 70 1.48 2.01 -2.98
C GLY A 70 1.16 1.80 -4.46
N ILE A 71 1.98 1.03 -5.18
CA ILE A 71 1.80 0.78 -6.61
C ILE A 71 0.51 0.01 -6.90
N VAL A 72 0.22 -1.06 -6.17
CA VAL A 72 -0.99 -1.87 -6.36
C VAL A 72 -2.24 -1.04 -6.08
N PHE A 73 -2.22 -0.22 -5.03
CA PHE A 73 -3.32 0.68 -4.73
C PHE A 73 -3.53 1.71 -5.84
N LEU A 74 -2.46 2.36 -6.29
CA LEU A 74 -2.52 3.32 -7.40
C LEU A 74 -3.01 2.66 -8.69
N MET A 75 -2.53 1.46 -9.02
CA MET A 75 -2.98 0.70 -10.18
C MET A 75 -4.47 0.40 -10.12
N GLY A 76 -4.97 -0.06 -8.96
CA GLY A 76 -6.38 -0.32 -8.75
C GLY A 76 -7.26 0.93 -8.84
N MET A 77 -6.74 2.09 -8.41
CA MET A 77 -7.43 3.38 -8.55
C MET A 77 -7.46 3.88 -10.00
N ILE A 78 -6.36 3.73 -10.74
CA ILE A 78 -6.23 4.25 -12.12
C ILE A 78 -7.02 3.38 -13.10
N THR A 79 -7.01 2.05 -12.90
CA THR A 79 -7.63 1.09 -13.82
C THR A 79 -8.68 0.24 -13.09
N PRO A 80 -9.87 0.78 -12.82
CA PRO A 80 -10.94 0.02 -12.19
C PRO A 80 -11.46 -1.06 -13.14
N SER A 81 -11.73 -2.25 -12.63
CA SER A 81 -12.31 -3.36 -13.40
C SER A 81 -13.65 -3.79 -12.81
N VAL A 82 -14.63 -4.04 -13.68
CA VAL A 82 -15.97 -4.52 -13.31
C VAL A 82 -16.05 -6.01 -13.60
N VAL A 83 -16.47 -6.79 -12.60
CA VAL A 83 -16.62 -8.25 -12.68
C VAL A 83 -18.08 -8.61 -12.42
N ILE A 84 -18.67 -9.40 -13.30
CA ILE A 84 -20.03 -9.96 -13.17
C ILE A 84 -19.90 -11.47 -13.31
N ASP A 85 -20.46 -12.23 -12.37
CA ASP A 85 -20.43 -13.70 -12.33
C ASP A 85 -19.04 -14.32 -12.50
N GLY A 86 -18.02 -13.69 -11.90
CA GLY A 86 -16.63 -14.14 -11.97
C GLY A 86 -15.92 -13.83 -13.30
N LYS A 87 -16.57 -13.15 -14.25
CA LYS A 87 -15.98 -12.70 -15.52
C LYS A 87 -15.78 -11.18 -15.52
N VAL A 88 -14.60 -10.72 -15.94
CA VAL A 88 -14.33 -9.29 -16.14
C VAL A 88 -15.12 -8.81 -17.37
N VAL A 89 -16.05 -7.88 -17.18
CA VAL A 89 -16.92 -7.31 -18.24
C VAL A 89 -16.43 -5.94 -18.71
N HIS A 90 -15.65 -5.23 -17.90
CA HIS A 90 -15.06 -3.94 -18.20
C HIS A 90 -13.75 -3.76 -17.44
N SER A 91 -12.78 -3.08 -18.05
CA SER A 91 -11.48 -2.78 -17.43
C SER A 91 -11.04 -1.37 -17.84
N GLY A 92 -10.67 -0.56 -16.85
CA GLY A 92 -10.38 0.85 -17.00
C GLY A 92 -11.64 1.72 -17.08
N GLY A 93 -11.51 3.01 -16.70
CA GLY A 93 -12.57 4.01 -16.87
C GLY A 93 -13.88 3.72 -16.13
N ILE A 94 -14.83 4.66 -16.23
CA ILE A 94 -16.19 4.48 -15.73
C ILE A 94 -17.07 4.09 -16.94
N PRO A 95 -17.79 2.95 -16.90
CA PRO A 95 -18.62 2.51 -18.02
C PRO A 95 -19.79 3.48 -18.27
N SER A 96 -20.20 3.63 -19.52
CA SER A 96 -21.40 4.39 -19.88
C SER A 96 -22.66 3.67 -19.39
N ARG A 97 -23.73 4.44 -19.13
CA ARG A 97 -25.01 3.88 -18.64
C ARG A 97 -25.59 2.82 -19.57
N GLU A 98 -25.51 3.05 -20.88
CA GLU A 98 -25.96 2.10 -21.91
C GLU A 98 -25.30 0.73 -21.75
N LYS A 99 -23.99 0.71 -21.49
CA LYS A 99 -23.22 -0.53 -21.30
C LYS A 99 -23.57 -1.24 -19.99
N VAL A 100 -23.95 -0.49 -18.96
CA VAL A 100 -24.45 -1.04 -17.69
C VAL A 100 -25.84 -1.66 -17.87
N GLU A 101 -26.73 -1.00 -18.62
CA GLU A 101 -28.07 -1.52 -18.92
C GLU A 101 -28.00 -2.80 -19.76
N GLU A 102 -27.09 -2.88 -20.73
CA GLU A 102 -26.81 -4.09 -21.50
C GLU A 102 -26.49 -5.28 -20.59
N TRP A 103 -25.62 -5.09 -19.58
CA TRP A 103 -25.26 -6.15 -18.62
C TRP A 103 -26.41 -6.62 -17.75
N LEU A 104 -27.35 -5.73 -17.41
CA LEU A 104 -28.51 -6.07 -16.58
C LEU A 104 -29.63 -6.74 -17.38
N SER A 105 -29.63 -6.57 -18.70
CA SER A 105 -30.61 -7.17 -19.61
C SER A 105 -30.23 -8.57 -20.11
N ALA A 106 -28.99 -8.99 -19.86
CA ALA A 106 -28.43 -10.29 -20.23
C ALA A 106 -28.71 -11.35 -19.16
#